data_AF-F4LJJ6-F1
#
_entry.id   AF-F4LJJ6-F1
#
_cell.length_a   1.000
_cell.length_b   1.000
_cell.length_c   1.000
_cell.angle_alpha   90.00
_cell.angle_beta   90.00
_cell.angle_gamma   90.00
#
_symmetry.space_group_name_H-M   'P 1'
#
loop_
_entity.id
_entity.type
_entity.pdbx_description
1 polymer ?
#
loop_
_entity_poly.entity_id
_entity_poly.type
_entity_poly.pdbx_seq_one_letter_code
_entity_poly.pdbx_strand_id
1 'polypeptide(L)'
;MKKSLIYVCAACIVCAAVYTGCGSDAKTVKRMQALEEGVSNPTTPEELSAAISKYEKRVADVIVADQQIGIWYKILGTRYLDNQMYAKALDAFRKATEYYPANQNLYYYVGVCAGFMANQALDFNATGSTAQKYNYLKLAEAAYLRALELEPRYARALYGLGVLYVFELDEPAKAIAYLETLLSIETRHTDGMFVLARAYYATYQFDQAAAMYDKIIATTTSPEKKAEAEANKKIVLDAAYAQ
;
A
#
# COMPACT_ATOMS: atom_id res chain seq x y z
N MET A 1 -14.23 -54.24 36.39
CA MET A 1 -14.50 -53.17 37.39
C MET A 1 -13.28 -52.26 37.45
N LYS A 2 -13.29 -51.16 36.68
CA LYS A 2 -13.40 -49.76 37.14
C LYS A 2 -12.21 -49.29 38.01
N LYS A 3 -11.31 -48.51 37.39
CA LYS A 3 -10.71 -47.25 37.92
C LYS A 3 -9.72 -46.68 36.87
N SER A 4 -10.26 -46.24 35.73
CA SER A 4 -9.58 -45.35 34.78
C SER A 4 -10.59 -44.28 34.39
N LEU A 5 -10.70 -43.25 35.23
CA LEU A 5 -11.43 -42.00 35.00
C LEU A 5 -11.19 -41.20 36.28
N ILE A 6 -10.45 -40.08 36.22
CA ILE A 6 -10.59 -38.87 37.10
C ILE A 6 -9.40 -37.89 36.94
N TYR A 7 -8.23 -38.26 36.41
CA TYR A 7 -7.07 -37.34 36.40
C TYR A 7 -6.91 -36.40 35.19
N VAL A 8 -7.88 -36.30 34.29
CA VAL A 8 -7.78 -35.40 33.10
C VAL A 8 -8.55 -34.07 33.26
N CYS A 9 -9.35 -33.89 34.31
CA CYS A 9 -10.25 -32.72 34.39
C CYS A 9 -9.73 -31.50 35.17
N ALA A 10 -8.56 -31.53 35.82
CA ALA A 10 -8.12 -30.39 36.65
C ALA A 10 -7.34 -29.30 35.90
N ALA A 11 -6.65 -29.64 34.80
CA ALA A 11 -5.81 -28.67 34.07
C ALA A 11 -6.56 -27.82 33.04
N CYS A 12 -7.74 -28.26 32.59
CA CYS A 12 -8.50 -27.55 31.56
C CYS A 12 -9.53 -26.55 32.12
N ILE A 13 -9.82 -26.56 33.43
CA ILE A 13 -10.89 -25.73 34.02
C ILE A 13 -10.41 -24.30 34.31
N VAL A 14 -9.11 -24.07 34.50
CA VAL A 14 -8.59 -22.70 34.69
C VAL A 14 -8.56 -21.90 33.38
N CYS A 15 -8.56 -22.57 32.22
CA CYS A 15 -8.57 -21.91 30.91
C CYS A 15 -9.96 -21.50 30.39
N ALA A 16 -11.05 -21.95 31.04
CA ALA A 16 -12.40 -21.82 30.48
C ALA A 16 -13.27 -20.71 31.10
N ALA A 17 -12.83 -20.00 32.16
CA ALA A 17 -13.70 -19.14 32.94
C ALA A 17 -13.57 -17.61 32.70
N VAL A 18 -12.79 -17.14 31.71
CA VAL A 18 -12.59 -15.67 31.51
C VAL A 18 -12.84 -15.19 30.07
N TYR A 19 -13.17 -16.06 29.13
CA TYR A 19 -13.46 -15.65 27.75
C TYR A 19 -14.94 -15.34 27.50
N THR A 20 -15.52 -14.46 28.31
CA THR A 20 -16.80 -13.80 28.02
C THR A 20 -16.76 -12.36 28.49
N GLY A 21 -15.88 -11.55 27.90
CA GLY A 21 -15.85 -10.11 28.17
C GLY A 21 -14.87 -9.39 27.27
N CYS A 22 -15.36 -8.46 26.47
CA CYS A 22 -14.53 -7.52 25.71
C CYS A 22 -13.59 -6.77 26.65
N GLY A 23 -12.29 -6.74 26.31
CA GLY A 23 -11.25 -5.96 26.97
C GLY A 23 -10.68 -6.64 28.21
N SER A 24 -9.49 -7.22 28.08
CA SER A 24 -8.73 -7.67 29.24
C SER A 24 -8.33 -6.46 30.10
N ASP A 25 -8.79 -6.41 31.36
CA ASP A 25 -8.36 -5.40 32.33
C ASP A 25 -6.83 -5.46 32.46
N ALA A 26 -6.16 -4.33 32.27
CA ALA A 26 -4.70 -4.21 32.31
C ALA A 26 -4.11 -4.75 33.63
N LYS A 27 -4.88 -4.69 34.74
CA LYS A 27 -4.47 -5.29 36.02
C LYS A 27 -4.45 -6.82 35.98
N THR A 28 -5.43 -7.44 35.35
CA THR A 28 -5.52 -8.91 35.19
C THR A 28 -4.39 -9.40 34.29
N VAL A 29 -4.12 -8.68 33.20
CA VAL A 29 -2.99 -8.97 32.29
C VAL A 29 -1.65 -8.90 33.02
N LYS A 30 -1.41 -7.85 33.81
CA LYS A 30 -0.17 -7.71 34.61
C LYS A 30 -0.01 -8.82 35.65
N ARG A 31 -1.12 -9.23 36.31
CA ARG A 31 -1.09 -10.33 37.30
C ARG A 31 -0.78 -11.68 36.66
N MET A 32 -1.38 -11.98 35.51
CA MET A 32 -1.08 -13.20 34.76
C MET A 32 0.39 -13.22 34.32
N GLN A 33 0.90 -12.11 33.81
CA GLN A 33 2.30 -11.98 33.41
C GLN A 33 3.28 -12.20 34.57
N ALA A 34 3.01 -11.59 35.73
CA ALA A 34 3.84 -11.79 36.92
C ALA A 34 3.86 -13.26 37.38
N LEU A 35 2.75 -13.98 37.22
CA LEU A 35 2.64 -15.40 37.53
C LEU A 35 3.38 -16.28 36.51
N GLU A 36 3.25 -15.98 35.22
CA GLU A 36 3.85 -16.73 34.12
C GLU A 36 5.38 -16.61 34.09
N GLU A 37 5.92 -15.43 34.36
CA GLU A 37 7.36 -15.22 34.32
C GLU A 37 8.08 -15.78 35.54
N GLY A 38 7.38 -15.95 36.67
CA GLY A 38 7.94 -16.53 37.88
C GLY A 38 9.19 -15.81 38.37
N VAL A 39 9.30 -14.51 38.11
CA VAL A 39 10.37 -13.64 38.61
C VAL A 39 9.95 -13.16 39.99
N SER A 40 10.71 -13.53 41.01
CA SER A 40 10.46 -13.14 42.40
C SER A 40 11.22 -11.84 42.71
N ASN A 41 12.06 -11.82 43.75
CA ASN A 41 12.89 -10.67 44.12
C ASN A 41 14.37 -11.02 43.90
N PRO A 42 14.88 -10.96 42.65
CA PRO A 42 16.26 -11.33 42.35
C PRO A 42 17.24 -10.39 43.04
N THR A 43 18.28 -10.93 43.68
CA THR A 43 19.27 -10.16 44.45
C THR A 43 20.71 -10.43 44.05
N THR A 44 21.02 -11.58 43.43
CA THR A 44 22.36 -11.87 42.92
C THR A 44 22.51 -11.49 41.44
N PRO A 45 23.73 -11.24 40.95
CA PRO A 45 23.97 -10.99 39.52
C PRO A 45 23.40 -12.09 38.60
N GLU A 46 23.46 -13.36 39.01
CA GLU A 46 22.91 -14.49 38.26
C GLU A 46 21.38 -14.48 38.22
N GLU A 47 20.74 -14.22 39.36
CA GLU A 47 19.27 -14.09 39.45
C GLU A 47 18.75 -12.91 38.64
N LEU A 48 19.47 -11.77 38.68
CA LEU A 48 19.16 -10.58 37.90
C LEU A 48 19.31 -10.84 36.40
N SER A 49 20.40 -11.49 35.98
CA SER A 49 20.62 -11.88 34.58
C SER A 49 19.53 -12.84 34.07
N ALA A 50 19.16 -13.84 34.89
CA ALA A 50 18.08 -14.77 34.56
C ALA A 50 16.72 -14.07 34.44
N ALA A 51 16.43 -13.09 35.31
CA ALA A 51 15.22 -12.29 35.23
C ALA A 51 15.19 -11.44 33.95
N ILE A 52 16.29 -10.74 33.61
CA ILE A 52 16.41 -9.94 32.38
C ILE A 52 16.14 -10.83 31.15
N SER A 53 16.78 -11.99 31.08
CA SER A 53 16.64 -12.92 29.95
C SER A 53 15.18 -13.37 29.71
N LYS A 54 14.39 -13.55 30.78
CA LYS A 54 12.95 -13.87 30.66
C LYS A 54 12.16 -12.72 30.02
N TYR A 55 12.37 -11.50 30.47
CA TYR A 55 11.70 -10.33 29.90
C TYR A 55 12.16 -10.04 28.47
N GLU A 56 13.45 -10.22 28.15
CA GLU A 56 13.97 -10.09 26.78
C GLU A 56 13.30 -11.08 25.83
N LYS A 57 13.19 -12.35 26.23
CA LYS A 57 12.47 -13.36 25.45
C LYS A 57 11.01 -12.96 25.22
N ARG A 58 10.34 -12.48 26.27
CA ARG A 58 8.95 -12.05 26.16
C ARG A 58 8.78 -10.83 25.26
N VAL A 59 9.68 -9.86 25.34
CA VAL A 59 9.71 -8.72 24.42
C VAL A 59 9.89 -9.20 22.98
N ALA A 60 10.77 -10.18 22.75
CA ALA A 60 10.91 -10.79 21.42
C ALA A 60 9.60 -11.44 20.93
N ASP A 61 8.92 -12.21 21.77
CA ASP A 61 7.63 -12.84 21.42
C ASP A 61 6.54 -11.78 21.10
N VAL A 62 6.49 -10.70 21.88
CA VAL A 62 5.55 -9.58 21.65
C VAL A 62 5.87 -8.86 20.35
N ILE A 63 7.15 -8.59 20.06
CA ILE A 63 7.57 -7.96 18.80
C ILE A 63 7.17 -8.82 17.60
N VAL A 64 7.38 -10.15 17.69
CA VAL A 64 6.99 -11.09 16.62
C VAL A 64 5.47 -11.08 16.42
N ALA A 65 4.69 -11.14 17.51
CA ALA A 65 3.24 -11.09 17.44
C ALA A 65 2.73 -9.76 16.84
N ASP A 66 3.31 -8.64 17.25
CA ASP A 66 2.97 -7.30 16.76
C ASP A 66 3.24 -7.16 15.25
N GLN A 67 4.41 -7.60 14.79
CA GLN A 67 4.74 -7.67 13.36
C GLN A 67 3.75 -8.54 12.58
N GLN A 68 3.33 -9.66 13.16
CA GLN A 68 2.38 -10.57 12.53
C GLN A 68 0.99 -9.91 12.32
N ILE A 69 0.56 -9.02 13.22
CA ILE A 69 -0.68 -8.24 13.05
C ILE A 69 -0.58 -7.36 11.78
N GLY A 70 0.53 -6.65 11.60
CA GLY A 70 0.74 -5.84 10.40
C GLY A 70 0.74 -6.68 9.11
N ILE A 71 1.28 -7.91 9.14
CA ILE A 71 1.24 -8.83 7.99
C ILE A 71 -0.20 -9.22 7.67
N TRP A 72 -1.02 -9.49 8.69
CA TRP A 72 -2.43 -9.80 8.48
C TRP A 72 -3.22 -8.62 7.91
N TYR A 73 -2.95 -7.39 8.37
CA TYR A 73 -3.55 -6.19 7.76
C TYR A 73 -3.15 -6.03 6.29
N LYS A 74 -1.90 -6.30 5.93
CA LYS A 74 -1.46 -6.31 4.53
C LYS A 74 -2.25 -7.34 3.70
N ILE A 75 -2.33 -8.58 4.19
CA ILE A 75 -3.06 -9.66 3.49
C ILE A 75 -4.55 -9.32 3.37
N LEU A 76 -5.16 -8.81 4.44
CA LEU A 76 -6.55 -8.38 4.46
C LEU A 76 -6.82 -7.25 3.45
N GLY A 77 -5.93 -6.24 3.41
CA GLY A 77 -5.99 -5.15 2.44
C GLY A 77 -5.94 -5.67 1.00
N THR A 78 -5.03 -6.59 0.70
CA THR A 78 -4.96 -7.24 -0.62
C THR A 78 -6.24 -8.01 -0.94
N ARG A 79 -6.81 -8.76 0.02
CA ARG A 79 -8.08 -9.48 -0.20
C ARG A 79 -9.26 -8.55 -0.44
N TYR A 80 -9.33 -7.43 0.26
CA TYR A 80 -10.34 -6.41 -0.04
C TYR A 80 -10.14 -5.77 -1.40
N LEU A 81 -8.89 -5.50 -1.80
CA LEU A 81 -8.56 -4.96 -3.11
C LEU A 81 -8.96 -5.92 -4.25
N ASP A 82 -8.64 -7.22 -4.11
CA ASP A 82 -9.03 -8.27 -5.08
C ASP A 82 -10.55 -8.33 -5.28
N ASN A 83 -11.32 -8.02 -4.23
CA ASN A 83 -12.79 -7.97 -4.25
C ASN A 83 -13.34 -6.55 -4.54
N GLN A 84 -12.50 -5.61 -4.98
CA GLN A 84 -12.87 -4.23 -5.30
C GLN A 84 -13.50 -3.46 -4.11
N MET A 85 -13.24 -3.90 -2.87
CA MET A 85 -13.71 -3.25 -1.66
C MET A 85 -12.74 -2.15 -1.22
N TYR A 86 -12.57 -1.13 -2.07
CA TYR A 86 -11.47 -0.14 -1.97
C TYR A 86 -11.44 0.63 -0.64
N ALA A 87 -12.59 0.96 -0.05
CA ALA A 87 -12.65 1.63 1.26
C ALA A 87 -12.06 0.74 2.37
N LYS A 88 -12.45 -0.53 2.42
CA LYS A 88 -11.94 -1.47 3.42
C LYS A 88 -10.46 -1.81 3.18
N ALA A 89 -10.07 -1.91 1.91
CA ALA A 89 -8.67 -2.10 1.52
C ALA A 89 -7.81 -0.93 2.01
N LEU A 90 -8.26 0.32 1.78
CA LEU A 90 -7.59 1.53 2.23
C LEU A 90 -7.38 1.53 3.75
N ASP A 91 -8.41 1.21 4.52
CA ASP A 91 -8.30 1.14 5.99
C ASP A 91 -7.30 0.07 6.45
N ALA A 92 -7.34 -1.12 5.84
CA ALA A 92 -6.42 -2.20 6.16
C ALA A 92 -4.96 -1.85 5.79
N PHE A 93 -4.72 -1.22 4.65
CA PHE A 93 -3.37 -0.78 4.27
C PHE A 93 -2.86 0.35 5.17
N ARG A 94 -3.71 1.32 5.55
CA ARG A 94 -3.33 2.35 6.54
C ARG A 94 -2.95 1.74 7.89
N LYS A 95 -3.70 0.73 8.35
CA LYS A 95 -3.32 -0.04 9.53
C LYS A 95 -1.99 -0.75 9.34
N ALA A 96 -1.75 -1.38 8.20
CA ALA A 96 -0.47 -2.03 7.92
C ALA A 96 0.72 -1.04 7.93
N THR A 97 0.52 0.23 7.53
CA THR A 97 1.59 1.24 7.59
C THR A 97 1.97 1.65 9.01
N GLU A 98 1.08 1.47 10.00
CA GLU A 98 1.41 1.70 11.41
C GLU A 98 2.46 0.69 11.90
N TYR A 99 2.43 -0.54 11.38
CA TYR A 99 3.39 -1.61 11.70
C TYR A 99 4.63 -1.59 10.81
N TYR A 100 4.48 -1.19 9.54
CA TYR A 100 5.55 -1.19 8.54
C TYR A 100 5.67 0.16 7.82
N PRO A 101 6.07 1.24 8.52
CA PRO A 101 6.11 2.60 7.97
C PRO A 101 7.21 2.82 6.91
N ALA A 102 8.14 1.87 6.78
CA ALA A 102 9.20 1.90 5.76
C ALA A 102 8.91 0.98 4.56
N ASN A 103 7.67 0.52 4.38
CA ASN A 103 7.30 -0.35 3.27
C ASN A 103 6.57 0.42 2.15
N GLN A 104 7.30 0.75 1.09
CA GLN A 104 6.80 1.46 -0.10
C GLN A 104 5.58 0.80 -0.75
N ASN A 105 5.46 -0.54 -0.69
CA ASN A 105 4.33 -1.24 -1.30
C ASN A 105 3.00 -0.87 -0.63
N LEU A 106 3.01 -0.67 0.70
CA LEU A 106 1.80 -0.31 1.44
C LEU A 106 1.29 1.07 1.03
N TYR A 107 2.20 2.04 0.90
CA TYR A 107 1.86 3.38 0.43
C TYR A 107 1.39 3.38 -1.04
N TYR A 108 1.99 2.56 -1.91
CA TYR A 108 1.45 2.36 -3.25
C TYR A 108 0.01 1.84 -3.23
N TYR A 109 -0.31 0.84 -2.40
CA TYR A 109 -1.68 0.34 -2.32
C TYR A 109 -2.66 1.34 -1.69
N VAL A 110 -2.21 2.17 -0.72
CA VAL A 110 -2.98 3.33 -0.24
C VAL A 110 -3.29 4.26 -1.41
N GLY A 111 -2.29 4.57 -2.25
CA GLY A 111 -2.46 5.42 -3.43
C GLY A 111 -3.47 4.87 -4.43
N VAL A 112 -3.36 3.58 -4.75
CA VAL A 112 -4.29 2.88 -5.64
C VAL A 112 -5.72 2.93 -5.09
N CYS A 113 -5.92 2.55 -3.83
CA CYS A 113 -7.25 2.54 -3.22
C CYS A 113 -7.85 3.95 -3.17
N ALA A 114 -7.05 4.96 -2.82
CA ALA A 114 -7.48 6.35 -2.80
C ALA A 114 -7.90 6.83 -4.21
N GLY A 115 -7.15 6.50 -5.26
CA GLY A 115 -7.56 6.80 -6.64
C GLY A 115 -8.92 6.20 -7.01
N PHE A 116 -9.16 4.92 -6.69
CA PHE A 116 -10.47 4.30 -6.91
C PHE A 116 -11.59 4.93 -6.08
N MET A 117 -11.30 5.36 -4.86
CA MET A 117 -12.25 6.06 -3.99
C MET A 117 -12.58 7.46 -4.51
N ALA A 118 -11.62 8.15 -5.13
CA ALA A 118 -11.84 9.45 -5.78
C ALA A 118 -12.85 9.31 -6.93
N ASN A 119 -12.73 8.26 -7.75
CA ASN A 119 -13.63 8.02 -8.88
C ASN A 119 -15.04 7.57 -8.48
N GLN A 120 -15.21 7.03 -7.27
CA GLN A 120 -16.52 6.66 -6.71
C GLN A 120 -17.15 7.76 -5.86
N ALA A 121 -16.44 8.86 -5.58
CA ALA A 121 -16.97 9.95 -4.78
C ALA A 121 -18.18 10.56 -5.50
N LEU A 122 -19.36 10.46 -4.88
CA LEU A 122 -20.61 10.93 -5.45
C LEU A 122 -20.56 12.43 -5.70
N ASP A 123 -20.85 12.84 -6.93
CA ASP A 123 -21.02 14.23 -7.32
C ASP A 123 -22.51 14.56 -7.46
N PHE A 124 -23.16 14.83 -6.32
CA PHE A 124 -24.58 15.17 -6.28
C PHE A 124 -24.91 16.46 -7.04
N ASN A 125 -23.92 17.31 -7.31
CA ASN A 125 -24.11 18.61 -7.96
C ASN A 125 -23.73 18.59 -9.46
N ALA A 126 -23.31 17.44 -10.00
CA ALA A 126 -22.87 17.27 -11.40
C ALA A 126 -21.84 18.32 -11.86
N THR A 127 -20.96 18.74 -10.95
CA THR A 127 -19.91 19.74 -11.20
C THR A 127 -18.64 19.14 -11.80
N GLY A 128 -18.58 17.81 -11.93
CA GLY A 128 -17.40 17.04 -12.31
C GLY A 128 -16.40 16.82 -11.15
N SER A 129 -16.63 17.41 -9.98
CA SER A 129 -15.71 17.27 -8.85
C SER A 129 -16.32 17.59 -7.48
N THR A 130 -15.96 16.79 -6.46
CA THR A 130 -16.37 17.03 -5.07
C THR A 130 -15.17 17.23 -4.16
N ALA A 131 -15.40 17.89 -3.02
CA ALA A 131 -14.39 17.99 -1.97
C ALA A 131 -13.87 16.60 -1.54
N GLN A 132 -14.74 15.60 -1.52
CA GLN A 132 -14.37 14.23 -1.22
C GLN A 132 -13.47 13.61 -2.31
N LYS A 133 -13.81 13.80 -3.59
CA LYS A 133 -12.95 13.39 -4.72
C LYS A 133 -11.55 14.00 -4.57
N TYR A 134 -11.47 15.31 -4.38
CA TYR A 134 -10.18 16.00 -4.22
C TYR A 134 -9.39 15.52 -3.00
N ASN A 135 -10.03 15.23 -1.87
CA ASN A 135 -9.35 14.69 -0.70
C ASN A 135 -8.73 13.32 -0.98
N TYR A 136 -9.42 12.45 -1.73
CA TYR A 136 -8.87 11.17 -2.14
C TYR A 136 -7.76 11.30 -3.19
N LEU A 137 -7.86 12.23 -4.15
CA LEU A 137 -6.78 12.49 -5.10
C LEU A 137 -5.51 13.00 -4.38
N LYS A 138 -5.65 13.91 -3.41
CA LYS A 138 -4.54 14.36 -2.57
C LYS A 138 -3.93 13.24 -1.73
N LEU A 139 -4.78 12.36 -1.17
CA LEU A 139 -4.31 11.19 -0.45
C LEU A 139 -3.54 10.24 -1.39
N ALA A 140 -4.01 10.06 -2.62
CA ALA A 140 -3.35 9.22 -3.60
C ALA A 140 -1.96 9.77 -3.98
N GLU A 141 -1.89 11.07 -4.27
CA GLU A 141 -0.64 11.77 -4.57
C GLU A 141 0.35 11.63 -3.41
N ALA A 142 -0.05 11.98 -2.19
CA ALA A 142 0.80 11.90 -1.01
C ALA A 142 1.31 10.47 -0.74
N ALA A 143 0.46 9.47 -0.96
CA ALA A 143 0.83 8.08 -0.76
C ALA A 143 1.83 7.58 -1.83
N TYR A 144 1.65 7.94 -3.10
CA TYR A 144 2.64 7.62 -4.14
C TYR A 144 3.97 8.33 -3.91
N LEU A 145 3.93 9.63 -3.55
CA LEU A 145 5.14 10.37 -3.18
C LEU A 145 5.86 9.72 -2.00
N ARG A 146 5.12 9.31 -0.96
CA ARG A 146 5.71 8.58 0.17
C ARG A 146 6.32 7.24 -0.23
N ALA A 147 5.73 6.53 -1.18
CA ALA A 147 6.31 5.30 -1.72
C ALA A 147 7.64 5.58 -2.45
N LEU A 148 7.74 6.71 -3.17
CA LEU A 148 8.95 7.13 -3.88
C LEU A 148 10.03 7.72 -2.95
N GLU A 149 9.64 8.34 -1.83
CA GLU A 149 10.60 8.73 -0.78
C GLU A 149 11.30 7.51 -0.18
N LEU A 150 10.57 6.40 -0.02
CA LEU A 150 11.10 5.15 0.52
C LEU A 150 11.89 4.36 -0.52
N GLU A 151 11.45 4.36 -1.77
CA GLU A 151 12.12 3.70 -2.90
C GLU A 151 12.00 4.56 -4.17
N PRO A 152 13.02 5.39 -4.47
CA PRO A 152 12.97 6.33 -5.60
C PRO A 152 12.80 5.68 -6.97
N ARG A 153 13.19 4.41 -7.12
CA ARG A 153 13.09 3.66 -8.37
C ARG A 153 11.87 2.74 -8.41
N TYR A 154 10.84 3.02 -7.60
CA TYR A 154 9.66 2.17 -7.51
C TYR A 154 8.72 2.37 -8.71
N ALA A 155 8.95 1.60 -9.78
CA ALA A 155 8.25 1.70 -11.06
C ALA A 155 6.72 1.81 -10.95
N ARG A 156 6.09 0.99 -10.09
CA ARG A 156 4.64 1.02 -9.88
C ARG A 156 4.14 2.37 -9.35
N ALA A 157 4.86 3.00 -8.43
CA ALA A 157 4.50 4.31 -7.90
C ALA A 157 4.81 5.43 -8.90
N LEU A 158 5.92 5.36 -9.65
CA LEU A 158 6.23 6.30 -10.73
C LEU A 158 5.13 6.31 -11.79
N TYR A 159 4.69 5.12 -12.22
CA TYR A 159 3.59 4.98 -13.16
C TYR A 159 2.26 5.49 -12.58
N GLY A 160 1.90 5.06 -11.37
CA GLY A 160 0.65 5.47 -10.71
C GLY A 160 0.55 6.99 -10.51
N LEU A 161 1.66 7.63 -10.13
CA LEU A 161 1.73 9.08 -9.97
C LEU A 161 1.67 9.81 -11.33
N GLY A 162 2.33 9.27 -12.36
CA GLY A 162 2.23 9.80 -13.72
C GLY A 162 0.81 9.77 -14.27
N VAL A 163 0.10 8.65 -14.08
CA VAL A 163 -1.33 8.53 -14.42
C VAL A 163 -2.17 9.53 -13.64
N LEU A 164 -1.97 9.65 -12.33
CA LEU A 164 -2.71 10.58 -11.48
C LEU A 164 -2.56 12.02 -11.97
N TYR A 165 -1.33 12.47 -12.23
CA TYR A 165 -1.08 13.82 -12.73
C TYR A 165 -1.68 14.08 -14.12
N VAL A 166 -1.57 13.11 -15.02
CA VAL A 166 -2.02 13.28 -16.42
C VAL A 166 -3.54 13.21 -16.57
N PHE A 167 -4.22 12.35 -15.81
CA PHE A 167 -5.64 12.06 -16.05
C PHE A 167 -6.59 12.57 -14.96
N GLU A 168 -6.14 12.69 -13.71
CA GLU A 168 -7.03 13.02 -12.59
C GLU A 168 -6.81 14.44 -12.04
N LEU A 169 -5.57 14.94 -12.08
CA LEU A 169 -5.21 16.27 -11.57
C LEU A 169 -5.05 17.33 -12.66
N ASP A 170 -4.99 16.93 -13.93
CA ASP A 170 -4.72 17.83 -15.07
C ASP A 170 -3.41 18.64 -14.92
N GLU A 171 -2.37 17.98 -14.39
CA GLU A 171 -1.04 18.54 -14.17
C GLU A 171 0.05 17.78 -14.96
N PRO A 172 -0.07 17.66 -16.30
CA PRO A 172 0.80 16.80 -17.11
C PRO A 172 2.29 17.15 -17.00
N ALA A 173 2.64 18.41 -16.75
CA ALA A 173 4.03 18.83 -16.58
C ALA A 173 4.72 18.15 -15.39
N LYS A 174 4.00 17.92 -14.26
CA LYS A 174 4.56 17.23 -13.10
C LYS A 174 4.83 15.74 -13.37
N ALA A 175 4.08 15.14 -14.30
CA ALA A 175 4.19 13.72 -14.62
C ALA A 175 5.48 13.36 -15.37
N ILE A 176 6.00 14.28 -16.20
CA ILE A 176 7.07 14.02 -17.16
C ILE A 176 8.29 13.41 -16.48
N ALA A 177 8.84 14.06 -15.44
CA ALA A 177 10.05 13.58 -14.76
C ALA A 177 9.87 12.19 -14.13
N TYR A 178 8.70 11.89 -13.56
CA TYR A 178 8.42 10.58 -12.98
C TYR A 178 8.30 9.50 -14.06
N LEU A 179 7.66 9.81 -15.18
CA LEU A 179 7.48 8.88 -16.30
C LEU A 179 8.78 8.67 -17.09
N GLU A 180 9.63 9.68 -17.23
CA GLU A 180 10.98 9.53 -17.77
C GLU A 180 11.83 8.62 -16.87
N THR A 181 11.74 8.82 -15.54
CA THR A 181 12.40 7.94 -14.57
C THR A 181 11.89 6.50 -14.71
N LEU A 182 10.57 6.30 -14.84
CA LEU A 182 9.98 4.98 -15.09
C LEU A 182 10.59 4.34 -16.34
N LEU A 183 10.63 5.06 -17.47
CA LEU A 183 11.14 4.51 -18.74
C LEU A 183 12.66 4.33 -18.75
N SER A 184 13.40 4.96 -17.83
CA SER A 184 14.82 4.65 -17.60
C SER A 184 15.02 3.30 -16.90
N ILE A 185 14.02 2.83 -16.14
CA ILE A 185 14.06 1.56 -15.40
C ILE A 185 13.43 0.45 -16.25
N GLU A 186 12.27 0.72 -16.83
CA GLU A 186 11.48 -0.21 -17.63
C GLU A 186 11.35 0.31 -19.07
N THR A 187 12.42 0.10 -19.85
CA THR A 187 12.57 0.64 -21.20
C THR A 187 11.54 0.17 -22.22
N ARG A 188 10.74 -0.85 -21.89
CA ARG A 188 9.66 -1.42 -22.72
C ARG A 188 8.27 -1.29 -22.07
N HIS A 189 8.10 -0.41 -21.08
CA HIS A 189 6.82 -0.21 -20.42
C HIS A 189 5.85 0.60 -21.32
N THR A 190 5.16 -0.10 -22.24
CA THR A 190 4.32 0.50 -23.28
C THR A 190 3.26 1.45 -22.72
N ASP A 191 2.59 1.10 -21.63
CA ASP A 191 1.54 1.96 -21.05
C ASP A 191 2.15 3.26 -20.50
N GLY A 192 3.35 3.18 -19.93
CA GLY A 192 4.10 4.35 -19.45
C GLY A 192 4.54 5.26 -20.59
N MET A 193 4.89 4.68 -21.75
CA MET A 193 5.17 5.45 -22.97
C MET A 193 3.92 6.21 -23.45
N PHE A 194 2.74 5.58 -23.42
CA PHE A 194 1.48 6.26 -23.77
C PHE A 194 1.19 7.43 -22.83
N VAL A 195 1.33 7.23 -21.52
CA VAL A 195 1.09 8.30 -20.53
C VAL A 195 2.11 9.43 -20.71
N LEU A 196 3.38 9.12 -20.94
CA LEU A 196 4.42 10.13 -21.19
C LEU A 196 4.17 10.89 -22.50
N ALA A 197 3.79 10.18 -23.57
CA ALA A 197 3.42 10.81 -24.83
C ALA A 197 2.26 11.79 -24.67
N ARG A 198 1.25 11.43 -23.87
CA ARG A 198 0.12 12.31 -23.53
C ARG A 198 0.55 13.51 -22.70
N ALA A 199 1.45 13.32 -21.73
CA ALA A 199 2.01 14.41 -20.94
C ALA A 199 2.78 15.41 -21.82
N TYR A 200 3.59 14.90 -22.76
CA TYR A 200 4.29 15.73 -23.73
C TYR A 200 3.34 16.47 -24.66
N TYR A 201 2.32 15.80 -25.20
CA TYR A 201 1.31 16.43 -26.05
C TYR A 201 0.58 17.56 -25.32
N ALA A 202 0.13 17.32 -24.08
CA ALA A 202 -0.58 18.31 -23.27
C ALA A 202 0.30 19.50 -22.84
N THR A 203 1.61 19.37 -22.93
CA THR A 203 2.59 20.44 -22.66
C THR A 203 3.24 20.99 -23.94
N TYR A 204 2.63 20.73 -25.11
CA TYR A 204 3.06 21.20 -26.43
C TYR A 204 4.46 20.70 -26.86
N GLN A 205 4.98 19.66 -26.21
CA GLN A 205 6.25 19.00 -26.55
C GLN A 205 6.01 17.93 -27.63
N PHE A 206 5.54 18.35 -28.81
CA PHE A 206 5.03 17.44 -29.84
C PHE A 206 6.10 16.49 -30.40
N ASP A 207 7.33 16.95 -30.60
CA ASP A 207 8.41 16.08 -31.08
C ASP A 207 8.69 14.92 -30.11
N GLN A 208 8.70 15.21 -28.80
CA GLN A 208 8.89 14.18 -27.77
C GLN A 208 7.69 13.23 -27.69
N ALA A 209 6.47 13.74 -27.85
CA ALA A 209 5.27 12.91 -27.92
C ALA A 209 5.30 11.95 -29.12
N ALA A 210 5.61 12.46 -30.31
CA ALA A 210 5.74 11.66 -31.52
C ALA A 210 6.83 10.58 -31.39
N ALA A 211 7.98 10.93 -30.79
CA ALA A 211 9.06 9.99 -30.53
C ALA A 211 8.66 8.85 -29.57
N MET A 212 7.79 9.12 -28.59
CA MET A 212 7.27 8.05 -27.72
C MET A 212 6.36 7.09 -28.49
N TYR A 213 5.49 7.61 -29.37
CA TYR A 213 4.67 6.75 -30.23
C TYR A 213 5.50 5.92 -31.19
N ASP A 214 6.58 6.48 -31.76
CA ASP A 214 7.51 5.71 -32.60
C ASP A 214 8.16 4.54 -31.85
N LYS A 215 8.56 4.76 -30.59
CA LYS A 215 9.07 3.67 -29.74
C LYS A 215 8.01 2.59 -29.51
N ILE A 216 6.75 2.96 -29.27
CA ILE A 216 5.66 2.00 -29.11
C ILE A 216 5.48 1.18 -30.39
N ILE A 217 5.35 1.83 -31.54
CA ILE A 217 5.14 1.20 -32.85
C ILE A 217 6.28 0.21 -33.18
N ALA A 218 7.51 0.56 -32.82
CA ALA A 218 8.68 -0.27 -33.08
C ALA A 218 8.82 -1.48 -32.12
N THR A 219 8.27 -1.41 -30.91
CA THR A 219 8.58 -2.39 -29.83
C THR A 219 7.39 -3.21 -29.33
N THR A 220 6.16 -2.78 -29.59
CA THR A 220 4.95 -3.49 -29.18
C THR A 220 4.68 -4.69 -30.07
N THR A 221 4.19 -5.78 -29.47
CA THR A 221 3.67 -6.94 -30.21
C THR A 221 2.15 -6.94 -30.33
N SER A 222 1.46 -6.02 -29.63
CA SER A 222 0.00 -5.87 -29.69
C SER A 222 -0.37 -5.03 -30.92
N PRO A 223 -1.15 -5.60 -31.88
CA PRO A 223 -1.63 -4.83 -33.03
C PRO A 223 -2.52 -3.64 -32.62
N GLU A 224 -3.30 -3.81 -31.55
CA GLU A 224 -4.19 -2.77 -31.02
C GLU A 224 -3.39 -1.58 -30.50
N LYS A 225 -2.40 -1.82 -29.63
CA LYS A 225 -1.52 -0.76 -29.13
C LYS A 225 -0.71 -0.11 -30.25
N LYS A 226 -0.32 -0.88 -31.28
CA LYS A 226 0.37 -0.33 -32.45
C LYS A 226 -0.53 0.64 -33.21
N ALA A 227 -1.75 0.23 -33.53
CA ALA A 227 -2.72 1.07 -34.23
C ALA A 227 -3.09 2.33 -33.42
N GLU A 228 -3.26 2.19 -32.10
CA GLU A 228 -3.50 3.31 -31.19
C GLU A 228 -2.32 4.31 -31.21
N ALA A 229 -1.08 3.82 -31.17
CA ALA A 229 0.10 4.68 -31.24
C ALA A 229 0.22 5.38 -32.61
N GLU A 230 -0.09 4.70 -33.71
CA GLU A 230 -0.11 5.29 -35.06
C GLU A 230 -1.16 6.40 -35.17
N ALA A 231 -2.37 6.17 -34.65
CA ALA A 231 -3.45 7.14 -34.63
C ALA A 231 -3.10 8.37 -33.77
N ASN A 232 -2.60 8.15 -32.55
CA ASN A 232 -2.22 9.23 -31.65
C ASN A 232 -1.02 10.02 -32.19
N LYS A 233 -0.04 9.35 -32.82
CA LYS A 233 1.08 10.04 -33.49
C LYS A 233 0.57 10.99 -34.57
N LYS A 234 -0.40 10.56 -35.37
CA LYS A 234 -0.99 11.44 -36.40
C LYS A 234 -1.60 12.70 -35.78
N ILE A 235 -2.35 12.56 -34.69
CA ILE A 235 -2.93 13.70 -33.96
C ILE A 235 -1.83 14.66 -33.48
N VAL A 236 -0.74 14.14 -32.92
CA VAL A 236 0.41 14.96 -32.48
C VAL A 236 1.02 15.73 -33.66
N LEU A 237 1.27 15.07 -34.78
CA LEU A 237 1.89 15.69 -35.95
C LEU A 237 0.98 16.76 -36.55
N ASP A 238 -0.31 16.47 -36.70
CA ASP A 238 -1.28 17.44 -37.20
C ASP A 238 -1.35 18.69 -36.30
N ALA A 239 -1.28 18.52 -34.97
CA ALA A 239 -1.22 19.63 -34.02
C ALA A 239 0.09 20.44 -34.11
N ALA A 240 1.22 19.78 -34.38
CA ALA A 240 2.52 20.45 -34.54
C ALA A 240 2.57 21.33 -35.80
N TYR A 241 1.94 20.91 -36.90
CA TYR A 241 1.88 21.70 -38.14
C TYR A 241 0.85 22.85 -38.09
N ALA A 242 -0.02 22.87 -37.09
CA ALA A 242 -1.05 23.90 -36.91
C ALA A 242 -0.57 25.10 -36.07
N GLN A 243 0.65 25.06 -35.51
CA GLN A 243 1.29 26.15 -34.79
C GLN A 243 2.16 27.01 -35.71
#